data_AF-A0A5N5FB18-F1
#
_entry.id   AF-A0A5N5FB18-F1
#
_cell.length_a   1.000
_cell.length_b   1.000
_cell.length_c   1.000
_cell.angle_alpha   90.00
_cell.angle_beta   90.00
_cell.angle_gamma   90.00
#
_symmetry.space_group_name_H-M   'P 1'
#
loop_
_entity.id
_entity.type
_entity.pdbx_description
1 polymer ?
#
loop_
_entity_poly.entity_id
_entity_poly.type
_entity_poly.pdbx_seq_one_letter_code
_entity_poly.pdbx_strand_id
1 'polypeptide(L)'
;MEQSKGRRVILFPLPFQSRINSMLELADVLHSKGFSITIIYTRFNSLNPSTLNPNFTHHSIPVDSSETEVTTKDVNVILSCLNAKCVEPFKECLAGLLSNDVNSEDLVACLISDT
;
A
#
# COMPACT_ATOMS: atom_id res chain seq x y z
N MET A 1 10.03 -1.79 24.33
CA MET A 1 8.96 -1.28 23.44
C MET A 1 9.15 0.22 23.35
N GLU A 2 9.87 0.69 22.32
CA GLU A 2 9.89 2.12 22.01
C GLU A 2 8.52 2.49 21.46
N GLN A 3 7.86 3.44 22.11
CA GLN A 3 6.63 4.03 21.61
C GLN A 3 6.97 4.78 20.32
N SER A 4 6.29 4.44 19.22
CA SER A 4 6.47 5.11 17.94
C SER A 4 6.13 6.59 18.08
N LYS A 5 6.94 7.45 17.45
CA LYS A 5 6.74 8.90 17.48
C LYS A 5 5.67 9.27 16.47
N GLY A 6 4.39 9.04 16.81
CA GLY A 6 3.18 9.73 16.29
C GLY A 6 3.13 10.10 14.79
N ARG A 7 3.79 9.36 13.90
CA ARG A 7 3.85 9.70 12.49
C ARG A 7 3.71 8.43 11.68
N ARG A 8 2.69 8.43 10.83
CA ARG A 8 2.37 7.33 9.95
C ARG A 8 2.94 7.57 8.55
N VAL A 9 3.56 6.54 7.99
CA VAL A 9 3.96 6.51 6.58
C VAL A 9 3.05 5.55 5.84
N ILE A 10 2.47 6.02 4.73
CA ILE A 10 1.69 5.19 3.83
C ILE A 10 2.61 4.69 2.71
N LEU A 11 2.63 3.39 2.46
CA LEU A 11 3.32 2.77 1.34
C LEU A 11 2.30 2.23 0.33
N PHE A 12 2.56 2.48 -0.96
CA PHE A 12 1.75 1.98 -2.07
C PHE A 12 2.65 1.30 -3.13
N PRO A 13 2.95 -0.01 -2.97
CA PRO A 13 3.77 -0.76 -3.91
C PRO A 13 3.05 -1.02 -5.24
N LEU A 14 3.81 -1.08 -6.35
CA LEU A 14 3.31 -1.72 -7.56
C LEU A 14 3.04 -3.21 -7.29
N PRO A 15 2.00 -3.81 -7.89
CA PRO A 15 1.60 -5.19 -7.61
C PRO A 15 2.42 -6.23 -8.38
N PHE A 16 3.74 -6.12 -8.26
CA PHE A 16 4.71 -7.09 -8.74
C PHE A 16 5.51 -7.59 -7.55
N GLN A 17 5.68 -8.91 -7.41
CA GLN A 17 6.21 -9.50 -6.17
C GLN A 17 7.56 -8.92 -5.72
N SER A 18 8.48 -8.64 -6.66
CA SER A 18 9.76 -8.01 -6.33
C SER A 18 9.60 -6.61 -5.74
N ARG A 19 8.70 -5.80 -6.32
CA ARG A 19 8.40 -4.44 -5.87
C ARG A 19 7.69 -4.43 -4.52
N ILE A 20 6.74 -5.34 -4.34
CA ILE A 20 6.07 -5.59 -3.05
C ILE A 20 7.11 -5.91 -1.98
N ASN A 21 8.00 -6.87 -2.22
CA ASN A 21 9.01 -7.27 -1.24
C ASN A 21 9.93 -6.11 -0.86
N SER A 22 10.44 -5.35 -1.84
CA SER A 22 11.29 -4.18 -1.58
C SER A 22 10.57 -3.11 -0.75
N MET A 23 9.27 -2.89 -0.97
CA MET A 23 8.48 -1.96 -0.17
C MET A 23 8.20 -2.47 1.25
N LEU A 24 8.06 -3.79 1.45
CA LEU A 24 7.96 -4.38 2.79
C LEU A 24 9.27 -4.25 3.57
N GLU A 25 10.42 -4.47 2.93
CA GLU A 25 11.73 -4.24 3.55
C GLU A 25 11.92 -2.77 3.94
N LEU A 26 11.53 -1.84 3.06
CA LEU A 26 11.53 -0.41 3.38
C LEU A 26 10.61 -0.10 4.57
N ALA A 27 9.43 -0.72 4.63
CA ALA A 27 8.49 -0.56 5.72
C ALA A 27 9.08 -1.01 7.07
N ASP A 28 9.78 -2.15 7.10
CA ASP A 28 10.48 -2.63 8.31
C ASP A 28 11.57 -1.66 8.75
N VAL A 29 12.36 -1.11 7.82
CA VAL A 29 13.37 -0.09 8.13
C VAL A 29 12.72 1.17 8.73
N LEU A 30 11.65 1.68 8.12
CA LEU A 30 10.94 2.87 8.62
C LEU A 30 10.31 2.60 9.99
N HIS A 31 9.70 1.43 10.17
CA HIS A 31 9.14 1.02 11.47
C HIS A 31 10.21 0.97 12.55
N SER A 32 11.42 0.45 12.25
CA SER A 32 12.56 0.46 13.17
C SER A 32 13.03 1.87 13.57
N LYS A 33 12.66 2.90 12.81
CA LYS A 33 12.93 4.32 13.12
C LYS A 33 11.79 5.01 13.87
N GLY A 34 10.74 4.28 14.24
CA GLY A 34 9.64 4.76 15.06
C GLY A 34 8.47 5.34 14.26
N PHE A 35 8.36 5.06 12.97
CA PHE A 35 7.17 5.38 12.16
C PHE A 35 6.11 4.28 12.29
N SER A 36 4.85 4.67 12.38
CA SER A 36 3.74 3.75 12.16
C SER A 36 3.60 3.49 10.66
N ILE A 37 3.28 2.26 10.27
CA ILE A 37 3.23 1.86 8.86
C ILE A 37 1.81 1.50 8.46
N THR A 38 1.39 2.07 7.34
CA THR A 38 0.20 1.63 6.60
C THR A 38 0.58 1.25 5.18
N ILE A 39 0.09 0.11 4.70
CA ILE A 39 0.29 -0.35 3.34
C ILE A 39 -1.04 -0.37 2.62
N ILE A 40 -1.18 0.45 1.59
CA ILE A 40 -2.28 0.33 0.62
C ILE A 40 -1.78 -0.60 -0.48
N TYR A 41 -2.57 -1.59 -0.89
CA TYR A 41 -2.16 -2.52 -1.94
C TYR A 41 -3.36 -2.95 -2.79
N THR A 42 -3.13 -3.30 -4.05
CA THR A 42 -4.17 -3.83 -4.92
C THR A 42 -4.42 -5.31 -4.65
N ARG A 43 -5.64 -5.79 -4.89
CA ARG A 43 -5.94 -7.24 -4.87
C ARG A 43 -5.38 -7.99 -6.10
N PHE A 44 -5.00 -7.26 -7.15
CA PHE A 44 -4.19 -7.80 -8.24
C PHE A 44 -2.82 -8.20 -7.68
N ASN A 45 -2.40 -9.47 -7.84
CA ASN A 45 -1.19 -10.04 -7.24
C ASN A 45 -1.02 -9.64 -5.76
N SER A 46 -2.06 -9.90 -4.96
CA SER A 46 -2.15 -9.49 -3.57
C SER A 46 -0.96 -9.93 -2.70
N LEU A 47 -0.74 -9.19 -1.61
CA LEU A 47 0.25 -9.54 -0.59
C LEU A 47 0.10 -10.99 -0.12
N ASN A 48 1.24 -11.68 0.04
CA ASN A 48 1.27 -12.98 0.68
C ASN A 48 1.02 -12.80 2.19
N PRO A 49 -0.04 -13.39 2.78
CA PRO A 49 -0.34 -13.24 4.20
C PRO A 49 0.81 -13.66 5.13
N SER A 50 1.63 -14.62 4.70
CA SER A 50 2.77 -15.11 5.49
C SER A 50 3.94 -14.14 5.60
N THR A 51 3.99 -13.09 4.76
CA THR A 51 5.04 -12.07 4.78
C THR A 51 4.58 -10.77 5.44
N LEU A 52 3.36 -10.73 5.98
CA LEU A 52 2.80 -9.53 6.59
C LEU A 52 3.28 -9.37 8.03
N ASN A 53 3.91 -8.23 8.31
CA ASN A 53 4.26 -7.84 9.67
C ASN A 53 2.98 -7.44 10.42
N PRO A 54 2.62 -8.10 11.54
CA PRO A 54 1.37 -7.81 12.26
C PRO A 54 1.34 -6.41 12.90
N ASN A 55 2.48 -5.72 12.95
CA ASN A 55 2.55 -4.34 13.43
C ASN A 55 2.15 -3.31 12.36
N PHE A 56 1.92 -3.73 11.11
CA PHE A 56 1.52 -2.84 10.02
C PHE A 56 0.00 -2.87 9.83
N THR A 57 -0.55 -1.73 9.41
CA THR A 57 -1.94 -1.66 8.96
C THR A 57 -2.00 -1.89 7.46
N HIS A 58 -2.97 -2.67 6.98
CA HIS A 58 -3.08 -3.03 5.57
C HIS A 58 -4.46 -2.66 5.01
N HIS A 59 -4.49 -2.01 3.85
CA HIS A 59 -5.72 -1.67 3.14
C HIS A 59 -5.67 -2.21 1.71
N SER A 60 -6.55 -3.15 1.40
CA SER A 60 -6.69 -3.68 0.04
C SER A 60 -7.62 -2.79 -0.77
N ILE A 61 -7.20 -2.34 -1.95
CA ILE A 61 -8.09 -1.74 -2.95
C ILE A 61 -8.51 -2.82 -3.97
N PRO A 62 -9.81 -2.93 -4.27
CA PRO A 62 -10.30 -3.86 -5.29
C PRO A 62 -9.82 -3.44 -6.68
N VAL A 63 -9.55 -4.43 -7.52
CA VAL A 63 -9.29 -4.22 -8.94
C VAL A 63 -10.22 -5.16 -9.68
N ASP A 64 -11.20 -4.60 -10.38
CA ASP A 64 -12.13 -5.38 -11.20
C ASP A 64 -11.42 -5.79 -12.50
N SER A 65 -10.44 -6.71 -12.39
CA SER A 65 -9.70 -7.21 -13.55
C SER A 65 -10.53 -8.24 -14.31
N SER A 66 -10.63 -8.10 -15.63
CA SER A 66 -11.19 -9.17 -16.47
C SER A 66 -10.17 -10.30 -16.66
N GLU A 67 -10.61 -11.53 -16.90
CA GLU A 67 -9.71 -12.70 -17.08
C GLU A 67 -8.65 -12.48 -18.18
N THR A 68 -8.95 -11.68 -19.19
CA THR A 68 -8.03 -11.33 -20.29
C THR A 68 -6.92 -10.36 -19.88
N GLU A 69 -7.17 -9.48 -18.90
CA GLU A 69 -6.15 -8.55 -18.36
C GLU A 69 -5.19 -9.25 -17.40
N VAL A 70 -5.63 -10.34 -16.76
CA VAL A 70 -4.82 -11.15 -15.85
C VAL A 70 -3.87 -12.08 -16.62
N THR A 71 -4.21 -12.43 -17.86
CA THR A 71 -3.46 -13.40 -18.67
C THR A 71 -2.43 -12.77 -19.61
N THR A 72 -2.49 -11.46 -19.85
CA THR A 72 -1.45 -10.75 -20.61
C THR A 72 -0.15 -10.65 -19.80
N LYS A 73 1.00 -10.83 -20.47
CA LYS A 73 2.34 -10.59 -19.89
C LYS A 73 2.85 -9.18 -20.20
N ASP A 74 2.07 -8.37 -20.90
CA ASP A 74 2.45 -7.00 -21.22
C ASP A 74 2.25 -6.09 -20.01
N VAL A 75 3.37 -5.70 -19.41
CA VAL A 75 3.42 -4.83 -18.23
C VAL A 75 2.75 -3.48 -18.51
N ASN A 76 2.84 -2.93 -19.72
CA ASN A 76 2.22 -1.63 -20.04
C ASN A 76 0.70 -1.73 -20.05
N VAL A 77 0.15 -2.84 -20.55
CA VAL A 77 -1.30 -3.10 -20.55
C VAL A 77 -1.79 -3.28 -19.11
N ILE A 78 -1.07 -4.04 -18.30
CA ILE A 78 -1.39 -4.22 -16.87
C ILE A 78 -1.39 -2.87 -16.13
N LEU A 79 -0.32 -2.08 -16.26
CA LEU A 79 -0.21 -0.77 -15.61
C LEU A 79 -1.30 0.20 -16.07
N SER A 80 -1.62 0.21 -17.37
CA SER A 80 -2.69 1.05 -17.91
C SER A 80 -4.06 0.66 -17.34
N CYS A 81 -4.33 -0.64 -17.23
CA CYS A 81 -5.54 -1.16 -16.60
C CYS A 81 -5.62 -0.80 -15.11
N LEU A 82 -4.52 -0.97 -14.37
CA LEU A 82 -4.46 -0.60 -12.95
C LEU A 82 -4.72 0.90 -12.77
N ASN A 83 -4.09 1.76 -13.57
CA ASN A 83 -4.32 3.20 -13.51
C ASN A 83 -5.77 3.57 -13.87
N ALA A 84 -6.41 2.87 -14.81
CA ALA A 84 -7.81 3.13 -15.15
C ALA A 84 -8.78 2.73 -14.02
N LYS A 85 -8.48 1.65 -13.29
CA LYS A 85 -9.42 1.04 -12.32
C LYS A 85 -9.15 1.41 -10.86
N CYS A 86 -7.91 1.72 -10.51
CA CYS A 86 -7.50 1.90 -9.11
C CYS A 86 -7.55 3.35 -8.65
N VAL A 87 -7.70 4.34 -9.54
CA VAL A 87 -7.64 5.76 -9.17
C VAL A 87 -8.70 6.13 -8.13
N GLU A 88 -9.96 5.76 -8.36
CA GLU A 88 -11.05 6.12 -7.43
C GLU A 88 -10.96 5.32 -6.12
N PRO A 89 -10.82 3.98 -6.14
CA PRO A 89 -10.63 3.20 -4.91
C PRO A 89 -9.42 3.66 -4.08
N PHE A 90 -8.32 4.06 -4.74
CA PHE A 90 -7.15 4.60 -4.06
C PHE A 90 -7.46 5.93 -3.38
N LYS A 91 -8.12 6.86 -4.08
CA LYS A 91 -8.51 8.16 -3.52
C LYS A 91 -9.43 8.01 -2.32
N GLU A 92 -10.45 7.16 -2.40
CA GLU A 92 -11.37 6.88 -1.30
C GLU A 92 -10.62 6.31 -0.09
N CYS A 93 -9.75 5.32 -0.32
CA CYS A 93 -8.94 4.72 0.74
C CYS A 93 -8.03 5.76 1.40
N LEU A 94 -7.32 6.57 0.61
CA LEU A 94 -6.42 7.60 1.12
C LEU A 94 -7.19 8.69 1.88
N ALA A 95 -8.34 9.14 1.37
CA ALA A 95 -9.18 10.14 2.04
C ALA A 95 -9.67 9.62 3.40
N GLY A 96 -10.06 8.34 3.49
CA GLY A 96 -10.43 7.70 4.76
C GLY A 96 -9.27 7.68 5.76
N LEU A 97 -8.07 7.32 5.30
CA LEU A 97 -6.87 7.33 6.13
C LEU A 97 -6.52 8.72 6.67
N LEU A 98 -6.61 9.74 5.83
CA LEU A 98 -6.34 11.13 6.21
C LEU A 98 -7.41 11.71 7.14
N SER A 99 -8.67 11.28 7.00
CA SER A 99 -9.77 11.77 7.84
C SER A 99 -9.71 11.22 9.28
N ASN A 100 -9.17 10.02 9.45
CA ASN A 100 -9.03 9.38 10.77
C ASN A 100 -7.96 10.05 11.66
N ASP A 101 -7.11 10.91 11.08
CA ASP A 101 -6.00 11.53 11.77
C ASP A 101 -6.37 12.79 12.57
N VAL A 102 -7.56 13.35 12.37
CA VAL A 102 -7.97 14.63 12.98
C VAL A 102 -8.00 14.58 14.53
N ASN A 103 -8.06 13.38 15.12
CA ASN A 103 -8.07 13.16 16.57
C ASN A 103 -6.96 12.22 17.09
N SER A 104 -5.99 11.86 16.23
CA SER A 104 -4.97 10.87 16.53
C SER A 104 -3.60 11.52 16.68
N GLU A 105 -2.77 11.04 17.62
CA GLU A 105 -1.35 11.38 17.67
C GLU A 105 -0.56 10.80 16.49
N ASP A 106 -1.14 9.91 15.68
CA ASP A 106 -0.51 9.18 14.56
C ASP A 106 -0.82 9.82 13.19
N LEU A 107 -0.36 11.05 12.99
CA LEU A 107 -0.60 11.82 11.75
C LEU A 107 0.17 11.23 10.55
N VAL A 108 -0.46 11.14 9.38
CA VAL A 108 0.19 10.81 8.13
C VAL A 108 1.25 11.87 7.80
N ALA A 109 2.50 11.44 7.76
CA ALA A 109 3.64 12.27 7.38
C ALA A 109 3.82 12.34 5.87
N CYS A 110 3.70 11.19 5.19
CA CYS A 110 3.86 11.09 3.75
C CYS A 110 3.25 9.80 3.18
N LEU A 111 3.10 9.82 1.85
CA LEU A 111 2.86 8.66 1.01
C LEU A 111 4.12 8.37 0.20
N ILE A 112 4.56 7.11 0.19
CA ILE A 112 5.63 6.61 -0.67
C ILE A 112 4.98 5.67 -1.69
N SER A 113 5.02 6.06 -2.96
CA SER A 113 4.54 5.26 -4.07
C SER A 113 5.70 4.77 -4.92
N ASP A 114 5.50 3.62 -5.53
CA ASP A 114 6.43 3.03 -6.47
C ASP A 114 6.28 3.64 -7.89
N THR A 115 7.37 3.78 -8.66
CA THR A 115 7.38 4.42 -10.01
C THR A 115 7.54 3.44 -11.15
#